data_AF-A0A1B6FHH0-F1
#
_entry.id   AF-A0A1B6FHH0-F1
#
_cell.length_a   1.000
_cell.length_b   1.000
_cell.length_c   1.000
_cell.angle_alpha   90.00
_cell.angle_beta   90.00
_cell.angle_gamma   90.00
#
_symmetry.space_group_name_H-M   'P 1'
#
loop_
_entity.id
_entity.type
_entity.pdbx_description
1 polymer ?
#
loop_
_entity_poly.entity_id
_entity_poly.type
_entity_poly.pdbx_seq_one_letter_code
_entity_poly.pdbx_strand_id
1 'polypeptide(L)'
;MRSIAVRHMFPAASSNLALTLEKCASYKWNKDYLTTKLTTTEYLSLYLKLHAYFYTCRELDVCASYVKTLTDALIPHIATQSFNSWKLVQIFAINTFAYYHPCRDGEDQAELTADEVRMRSYVVDLIAGSLNAFLLPVYTLKQDETLLDYFALPVVKLTLEWVRLHPQVLLEEGFTKRLQIWPSLSRLLNVLQASLKGFSAQSYAKVPLPEDSDLQGFIPLEKAFMDLNFSLQEGSVTSNKLRGARLLQLGDWLAQNTPNLITSKMNNEVVVFEAICGTQVLPSSELIRELEELSLNKVSSPSPTPSETASSRASNTTPEPLSLHNPSIDILSTLDTVQEKRAGILKPQMLTSDDGSNVNRTRSRQNVALQAILRRSQEQETKQVTFKTPSPPPPAPLIAPPNPPADWRNNNINTPRQLPPPVFPFPPPTI
;
A
#
# COMPACT_ATOMS: atom_id res chain seq x y z
N MET A 1 7.51 -0.97 13.98
CA MET A 1 7.13 -2.39 13.77
C MET A 1 8.32 -3.22 13.32
N ARG A 2 8.91 -3.02 12.12
CA ARG A 2 10.09 -3.80 11.70
C ARG A 2 11.30 -3.70 12.62
N SER A 3 11.60 -2.52 13.16
CA SER A 3 12.67 -2.34 14.15
C SER A 3 12.38 -2.99 15.52
N ILE A 4 11.19 -3.55 15.71
CA ILE A 4 10.78 -4.25 16.93
C ILE A 4 10.80 -5.76 16.66
N ALA A 5 10.18 -6.21 15.57
CA ALA A 5 10.12 -7.62 15.18
C ALA A 5 11.37 -8.08 14.41
N VAL A 6 12.52 -7.95 15.05
CA VAL A 6 13.86 -8.42 14.62
C VAL A 6 14.56 -9.00 15.85
N ARG A 7 15.49 -9.95 15.65
CA ARG A 7 16.20 -10.62 16.77
C ARG A 7 16.86 -9.64 17.75
N HIS A 8 17.34 -8.51 17.23
CA HIS A 8 17.91 -7.43 18.02
C HIS A 8 17.04 -6.19 17.87
N MET A 9 15.96 -6.14 18.66
CA MET A 9 15.02 -5.03 18.63
C MET A 9 15.70 -3.70 19.02
N PHE A 10 15.23 -2.61 18.43
CA PHE A 10 15.62 -1.26 18.82
C PHE A 10 14.58 -0.70 19.81
N PRO A 11 14.87 -0.59 21.12
CA PRO A 11 13.85 -0.31 22.14
C PRO A 11 13.08 0.99 21.93
N ALA A 12 13.75 2.06 21.46
CA ALA A 12 13.08 3.33 21.19
C ALA A 12 12.01 3.23 20.09
N ALA A 13 12.09 2.22 19.20
CA ALA A 13 11.04 1.99 18.21
C ALA A 13 9.71 1.59 18.84
N SER A 14 9.72 0.85 19.96
CA SER A 14 8.50 0.46 20.67
C SER A 14 7.80 1.68 21.28
N SER A 15 8.56 2.58 21.93
CA SER A 15 8.02 3.83 22.48
C SER A 15 7.47 4.73 21.37
N ASN A 16 8.21 4.89 20.26
CA ASN A 16 7.75 5.68 19.13
C ASN A 16 6.49 5.10 18.47
N LEU A 17 6.41 3.77 18.35
CA LEU A 17 5.23 3.10 17.83
C LEU A 17 4.02 3.33 18.73
N ALA A 18 4.16 3.18 20.04
CA ALA A 18 3.08 3.41 21.00
C ALA A 18 2.51 4.84 20.89
N LEU A 19 3.38 5.86 20.87
CA LEU A 19 2.98 7.27 20.70
C LEU A 19 2.29 7.53 19.35
N THR A 20 2.76 6.86 18.29
CA THR A 20 2.15 7.00 16.95
C THR A 20 0.76 6.39 16.94
N LEU A 21 0.62 5.17 17.46
CA LEU A 21 -0.66 4.45 17.51
C LEU A 21 -1.67 5.14 18.44
N GLU A 22 -1.24 5.74 19.54
CA GLU A 22 -2.11 6.55 20.41
C GLU A 22 -2.75 7.73 19.65
N LYS A 23 -1.97 8.40 18.79
CA LYS A 23 -2.51 9.44 17.91
C LYS A 23 -3.45 8.86 16.85
N CYS A 24 -3.16 7.68 16.31
CA CYS A 24 -4.05 7.00 15.35
C CYS A 24 -5.38 6.58 16.01
N ALA A 25 -5.36 6.10 17.26
CA ALA A 25 -6.55 5.75 18.02
C ALA A 25 -7.50 6.95 18.19
N SER A 26 -6.95 8.15 18.32
CA SER A 26 -7.69 9.41 18.45
C SER A 26 -8.43 9.85 17.17
N TYR A 27 -8.18 9.20 16.03
CA TYR A 27 -8.88 9.50 14.78
C TYR A 27 -10.39 9.29 14.92
N LYS A 28 -11.19 10.30 14.58
CA LYS A 28 -12.65 10.24 14.66
C LYS A 28 -13.22 9.54 13.42
N TRP A 29 -13.70 8.32 13.61
CA TRP A 29 -14.42 7.57 12.58
C TRP A 29 -15.91 7.92 12.62
N ASN A 30 -16.37 8.73 11.67
CA ASN A 30 -17.73 9.27 11.64
C ASN A 30 -18.57 8.74 10.45
N LYS A 31 -18.13 7.66 9.79
CA LYS A 31 -18.87 7.06 8.67
C LYS A 31 -19.67 5.86 9.14
N ASP A 32 -20.86 5.69 8.56
CA ASP A 32 -21.70 4.53 8.80
C ASP A 32 -21.00 3.24 8.38
N TYR A 33 -21.20 2.18 9.15
CA TYR A 33 -20.65 0.83 8.95
C TYR A 33 -21.05 0.19 7.61
N LEU A 34 -22.04 0.77 6.92
CA LEU A 34 -22.51 0.35 5.60
C LEU A 34 -21.68 0.95 4.44
N THR A 35 -20.79 1.90 4.73
CA THR A 35 -20.00 2.58 3.69
C THR A 35 -18.85 1.69 3.22
N THR A 36 -18.97 1.11 2.02
CA THR A 36 -17.91 0.30 1.40
C THR A 36 -16.92 1.12 0.56
N LYS A 37 -17.23 2.39 0.30
CA LYS A 37 -16.39 3.30 -0.51
C LYS A 37 -15.52 4.18 0.39
N LEU A 38 -14.27 3.79 0.54
CA LEU A 38 -13.24 4.59 1.22
C LEU A 38 -12.27 5.18 0.20
N THR A 39 -11.84 6.41 0.44
CA THR A 39 -10.63 6.94 -0.21
C THR A 39 -9.39 6.27 0.38
N THR A 40 -8.26 6.33 -0.33
CA THR A 40 -6.97 5.80 0.17
C THR A 40 -6.62 6.36 1.55
N THR A 41 -6.83 7.66 1.78
CA THR A 41 -6.55 8.31 3.07
C THR A 41 -7.47 7.82 4.19
N GLU A 42 -8.76 7.66 3.90
CA GLU A 42 -9.73 7.14 4.87
C GLU A 42 -9.48 5.69 5.22
N TYR A 43 -9.15 4.87 4.21
CA TYR A 43 -8.74 3.49 4.39
C TYR A 43 -7.54 3.40 5.32
N LEU A 44 -6.46 4.14 5.03
CA LEU A 44 -5.24 4.11 5.83
C LEU A 44 -5.45 4.65 7.25
N SER A 45 -6.28 5.68 7.41
CA SER A 45 -6.60 6.24 8.73
C SER A 45 -7.36 5.24 9.60
N LEU A 46 -8.39 4.58 9.05
CA LEU A 46 -9.13 3.54 9.77
C LEU A 46 -8.24 2.31 10.03
N TYR A 47 -7.42 1.92 9.06
CA TYR A 47 -6.48 0.81 9.19
C TYR A 47 -5.48 1.03 10.33
N LEU A 48 -4.85 2.20 10.41
CA LEU A 48 -3.91 2.52 11.49
C LEU A 48 -4.62 2.66 12.85
N LYS A 49 -5.86 3.17 12.87
CA LYS A 49 -6.68 3.18 14.08
C LYS A 49 -6.99 1.76 14.58
N LEU A 50 -7.39 0.86 13.68
CA LEU A 50 -7.62 -0.56 14.01
C LEU A 50 -6.34 -1.19 14.58
N HIS A 51 -5.18 -0.93 13.97
CA HIS A 51 -3.90 -1.43 14.46
C HIS A 51 -3.46 -0.83 15.80
N ALA A 52 -3.92 0.38 16.14
CA ALA A 52 -3.74 0.94 17.48
C ALA A 52 -4.54 0.18 18.53
N TYR A 53 -5.77 -0.21 18.19
CA TYR A 53 -6.63 -1.04 19.04
C TYR A 53 -6.07 -2.46 19.19
N PHE A 54 -5.53 -3.04 18.12
CA PHE A 54 -4.83 -4.33 18.18
C PHE A 54 -3.59 -4.28 19.07
N TYR A 55 -2.75 -3.25 18.92
CA TYR A 55 -1.53 -3.09 19.70
C TYR A 55 -1.78 -2.90 21.20
N THR A 56 -2.92 -2.29 21.57
CA THR A 56 -3.26 -2.02 22.96
C THR A 56 -4.28 -2.99 23.55
N CYS A 57 -4.84 -3.89 22.74
CA CYS A 57 -5.98 -4.75 23.05
C CYS A 57 -7.16 -3.97 23.67
N ARG A 58 -7.52 -2.82 23.08
CA ARG A 58 -8.62 -1.94 23.54
C ARG A 58 -9.70 -1.81 22.48
N GLU A 59 -10.91 -1.45 22.92
CA GLU A 59 -12.08 -1.21 22.05
C GLU A 59 -12.36 -2.36 21.05
N LEU A 60 -12.16 -3.61 21.50
CA LEU A 60 -12.32 -4.81 20.64
C LEU A 60 -13.74 -4.99 20.10
N ASP A 61 -14.73 -4.38 20.74
CA ASP A 61 -16.13 -4.45 20.31
C ASP A 61 -16.38 -3.76 18.96
N VAL A 62 -15.60 -2.73 18.61
CA VAL A 62 -15.72 -2.06 17.30
C VAL A 62 -14.79 -2.67 16.24
N CYS A 63 -13.78 -3.45 16.64
CA CYS A 63 -12.80 -4.03 15.73
C CYS A 63 -13.42 -4.93 14.66
N ALA A 64 -14.43 -5.74 15.01
CA ALA A 64 -15.13 -6.60 14.04
C ALA A 64 -15.74 -5.78 12.89
N SER A 65 -16.37 -4.65 13.21
CA SER A 65 -16.96 -3.74 12.22
C SER A 65 -15.88 -3.11 11.34
N TYR A 66 -14.78 -2.64 11.94
CA TYR A 66 -13.65 -2.06 11.21
C TYR A 66 -12.97 -3.06 10.28
N VAL A 67 -12.76 -4.30 10.74
CA VAL A 67 -12.22 -5.38 9.89
C VAL A 67 -13.13 -5.59 8.69
N LYS A 68 -14.44 -5.73 8.89
CA LYS A 68 -15.39 -5.88 7.79
C LYS A 68 -15.33 -4.71 6.80
N THR A 69 -15.39 -3.47 7.30
CA THR A 69 -15.32 -2.26 6.46
C THR A 69 -14.02 -2.21 5.66
N LEU A 70 -12.87 -2.50 6.29
CA LEU A 70 -11.57 -2.51 5.61
C LEU A 70 -11.45 -3.65 4.59
N THR A 71 -11.97 -4.84 4.87
CA THR A 71 -11.93 -5.95 3.91
C THR A 71 -12.82 -5.71 2.71
N ASP A 72 -14.00 -5.11 2.91
CA ASP A 72 -14.92 -4.76 1.83
C ASP A 72 -14.36 -3.62 0.97
N ALA A 73 -13.80 -2.58 1.61
CA ALA A 73 -13.22 -1.42 0.92
C ALA A 73 -11.90 -1.73 0.18
N LEU A 74 -11.19 -2.80 0.57
CA LEU A 74 -9.94 -3.17 -0.10
C LEU A 74 -10.18 -3.67 -1.53
N ILE A 75 -11.30 -4.37 -1.78
CA ILE A 75 -11.65 -4.92 -3.10
C ILE A 75 -11.58 -3.85 -4.21
N PRO A 76 -12.30 -2.72 -4.13
CA PRO A 76 -12.20 -1.67 -5.14
C PRO A 76 -10.82 -1.00 -5.20
N HIS A 77 -10.08 -0.90 -4.09
CA HIS A 77 -8.71 -0.38 -4.11
C HIS A 77 -7.75 -1.28 -4.90
N ILE A 78 -7.92 -2.60 -4.82
CA ILE A 78 -7.11 -3.54 -5.59
C ILE A 78 -7.52 -3.50 -7.07
N ALA A 79 -8.82 -3.48 -7.39
CA ALA A 79 -9.31 -3.41 -8.76
C ALA A 79 -8.81 -2.14 -9.48
N THR A 80 -8.84 -1.00 -8.79
CA THR A 80 -8.38 0.30 -9.32
C THR A 80 -6.87 0.52 -9.18
N GLN A 81 -6.13 -0.41 -8.55
CA GLN A 81 -4.71 -0.27 -8.23
C GLN A 81 -4.37 1.02 -7.45
N SER A 82 -5.26 1.42 -6.53
CA SER A 82 -5.06 2.57 -5.63
C SER A 82 -3.83 2.41 -4.73
N PHE A 83 -3.37 1.18 -4.52
CA PHE A 83 -2.16 0.84 -3.80
C PHE A 83 -1.17 0.18 -4.76
N ASN A 84 0.11 0.55 -4.66
CA ASN A 84 1.18 -0.17 -5.33
C ASN A 84 1.58 -1.43 -4.56
N SER A 85 2.37 -2.30 -5.20
CA SER A 85 2.82 -3.57 -4.63
C SER A 85 3.53 -3.39 -3.28
N TRP A 86 4.41 -2.38 -3.18
CA TRP A 86 5.15 -2.08 -1.96
C TRP A 86 4.24 -1.73 -0.78
N LYS A 87 3.20 -0.92 -1.02
CA LYS A 87 2.22 -0.58 0.01
C LYS A 87 1.46 -1.82 0.50
N LEU A 88 1.15 -2.77 -0.37
CA LEU A 88 0.53 -4.04 0.02
C LEU A 88 1.46 -4.90 0.89
N VAL A 89 2.76 -4.94 0.56
CA VAL A 89 3.78 -5.60 1.40
C VAL A 89 3.86 -4.94 2.79
N GLN A 90 3.76 -3.61 2.87
CA GLN A 90 3.71 -2.89 4.15
C GLN A 90 2.46 -3.24 4.97
N ILE A 91 1.28 -3.26 4.35
CA ILE A 91 0.01 -3.66 4.99
C ILE A 91 0.12 -5.08 5.54
N PHE A 92 0.66 -6.01 4.74
CA PHE A 92 0.89 -7.38 5.19
C PHE A 92 1.87 -7.47 6.37
N ALA A 93 2.98 -6.72 6.33
CA ALA A 93 3.96 -6.70 7.41
C ALA A 93 3.38 -6.15 8.71
N ILE A 94 2.50 -5.14 8.64
CA ILE A 94 1.80 -4.59 9.81
C ILE A 94 0.78 -5.61 10.36
N ASN A 95 0.01 -6.27 9.48
CA ASN A 95 -0.95 -7.32 9.89
C ASN A 95 -0.25 -8.48 10.61
N THR A 96 0.83 -9.00 10.03
CA THR A 96 1.59 -10.12 10.62
C THR A 96 2.37 -9.71 11.87
N PHE A 97 2.81 -8.45 11.96
CA PHE A 97 3.33 -7.90 13.21
C PHE A 97 2.26 -7.91 14.31
N ALA A 98 1.03 -7.47 14.03
CA ALA A 98 -0.06 -7.48 15.01
C ALA A 98 -0.41 -8.89 15.50
N TYR A 99 -0.34 -9.89 14.62
CA TYR A 99 -0.51 -11.29 15.00
C TYR A 99 0.60 -11.80 15.93
N TYR A 100 1.84 -11.37 15.68
CA TYR A 100 3.02 -11.82 16.43
C TYR A 100 3.22 -11.06 17.75
N HIS A 101 2.93 -9.76 17.79
CA HIS A 101 3.26 -8.86 18.90
C HIS A 101 2.83 -9.33 20.31
N PRO A 102 1.65 -9.95 20.50
CA PRO A 102 1.25 -10.47 21.82
C PRO A 102 2.08 -11.67 22.29
N CYS A 103 2.72 -12.40 21.37
CA CYS A 103 3.58 -13.54 21.71
C CYS A 103 4.87 -12.98 22.32
N ARG A 104 4.97 -12.98 23.66
CA ARG A 104 6.15 -12.54 24.39
C ARG A 104 7.37 -13.40 24.03
N ASP A 105 8.57 -12.81 24.13
CA ASP A 105 9.83 -13.45 23.77
C ASP A 105 10.00 -14.82 24.46
N GLY A 106 10.12 -15.88 23.67
CA GLY A 106 10.76 -17.14 24.10
C GLY A 106 9.87 -18.30 24.54
N GLU A 107 8.54 -18.17 24.56
CA GLU A 107 7.64 -19.29 24.88
C GLU A 107 6.68 -19.59 23.72
N ASP A 108 6.67 -20.85 23.28
CA ASP A 108 5.65 -21.39 22.39
C ASP A 108 4.27 -21.09 22.99
N GLN A 109 3.51 -20.21 22.33
CA GLN A 109 2.17 -19.82 22.77
C GLN A 109 2.10 -19.48 24.26
N ALA A 110 2.80 -18.41 24.67
CA ALA A 110 2.45 -17.73 25.93
C ALA A 110 0.91 -17.66 26.06
N GLU A 111 0.38 -18.01 27.23
CA GLU A 111 -1.07 -18.02 27.50
C GLU A 111 -1.66 -16.65 27.16
N LEU A 112 -2.23 -16.53 25.95
CA LEU A 112 -2.85 -15.31 25.50
C LEU A 112 -4.08 -15.06 26.38
N THR A 113 -4.23 -13.82 26.81
CA THR A 113 -5.46 -13.36 27.46
C THR A 113 -6.65 -13.51 26.51
N ALA A 114 -7.86 -13.56 27.06
CA ALA A 114 -9.08 -13.63 26.24
C ALA A 114 -9.18 -12.48 25.21
N ASP A 115 -8.72 -11.28 25.60
CA ASP A 115 -8.66 -10.11 24.73
C ASP A 115 -7.61 -10.27 23.62
N GLU A 116 -6.44 -10.82 23.91
CA GLU A 116 -5.40 -11.10 22.90
C GLU A 116 -5.85 -12.20 21.92
N VAL A 117 -6.55 -13.24 22.40
CA VAL A 117 -7.15 -14.27 21.53
C VAL A 117 -8.19 -13.65 20.61
N ARG A 118 -9.09 -12.82 21.15
CA ARG A 118 -10.13 -12.11 20.38
C ARG A 118 -9.52 -11.13 19.38
N MET A 119 -8.49 -10.40 19.77
CA MET A 119 -7.76 -9.50 18.89
C MET A 119 -7.09 -10.27 17.75
N ARG A 120 -6.43 -11.39 18.06
CA ARG A 120 -5.75 -12.24 17.08
C ARG A 120 -6.73 -12.80 16.05
N SER A 121 -7.93 -13.19 16.46
CA SER A 121 -8.95 -13.65 15.50
C SER A 121 -9.37 -12.54 14.53
N TYR A 122 -9.47 -11.28 14.99
CA TYR A 122 -9.70 -10.13 14.11
C TYR A 122 -8.54 -9.85 13.16
N VAL A 123 -7.29 -10.05 13.60
CA VAL A 123 -6.11 -9.94 12.72
C VAL A 123 -6.14 -11.02 11.63
N VAL A 124 -6.47 -12.26 11.98
CA VAL A 124 -6.60 -13.36 11.02
C VAL A 124 -7.74 -13.09 10.04
N ASP A 125 -8.87 -12.58 10.52
CA ASP A 125 -9.99 -12.13 9.70
C ASP A 125 -9.57 -11.04 8.68
N LEU A 126 -8.79 -10.04 9.13
CA LEU A 126 -8.25 -9.00 8.26
C LEU A 126 -7.26 -9.55 7.21
N ILE A 127 -6.38 -10.48 7.58
CA ILE A 127 -5.43 -11.13 6.65
C ILE A 127 -6.18 -11.96 5.61
N ALA A 128 -7.13 -12.80 6.04
CA ALA A 128 -7.92 -13.64 5.14
C ALA A 128 -8.80 -12.80 4.20
N GLY A 129 -9.42 -11.73 4.71
CA GLY A 129 -10.15 -10.78 3.88
C GLY A 129 -9.27 -10.04 2.89
N SER A 130 -8.04 -9.70 3.28
CA SER A 130 -7.06 -9.10 2.36
C SER A 130 -6.65 -10.08 1.25
N LEU A 131 -6.35 -11.34 1.60
CA LEU A 131 -6.04 -12.38 0.62
C LEU A 131 -7.18 -12.59 -0.37
N ASN A 132 -8.42 -12.62 0.13
CA ASN A 132 -9.60 -12.71 -0.74
C ASN A 132 -9.66 -11.54 -1.72
N ALA A 133 -9.47 -10.30 -1.25
CA ALA A 133 -9.44 -9.12 -2.12
C ALA A 133 -8.33 -9.16 -3.18
N PHE A 134 -7.14 -9.68 -2.84
CA PHE A 134 -6.03 -9.84 -3.79
C PHE A 134 -6.32 -10.92 -4.85
N LEU A 135 -7.14 -11.91 -4.52
CA LEU A 135 -7.43 -13.02 -5.43
C LEU A 135 -8.62 -12.76 -6.35
N LEU A 136 -9.53 -11.84 -6.03
CA LEU A 136 -10.70 -11.55 -6.87
C LEU A 136 -10.36 -11.03 -8.29
N PRO A 137 -9.34 -10.19 -8.51
CA PRO A 137 -9.00 -9.73 -9.87
C PRO A 137 -8.56 -10.84 -10.83
N VAL A 138 -8.24 -12.06 -10.36
CA VAL A 138 -7.87 -13.19 -11.24
C VAL A 138 -9.00 -13.62 -12.17
N TYR A 139 -10.24 -13.19 -11.89
CA TYR A 139 -11.40 -13.43 -12.74
C TYR A 139 -11.53 -12.40 -13.87
N THR A 140 -10.94 -11.21 -13.72
CA THR A 140 -11.05 -10.09 -14.67
C THR A 140 -9.78 -9.88 -15.49
N LEU A 141 -8.63 -10.35 -14.99
CA LEU A 141 -7.35 -10.38 -15.73
C LEU A 141 -7.38 -11.55 -16.73
N LYS A 142 -7.86 -11.30 -17.95
CA LYS A 142 -8.20 -12.30 -18.98
C LYS A 142 -7.01 -12.82 -19.81
N GLN A 143 -5.77 -12.41 -19.54
CA GLN A 143 -4.59 -12.77 -20.35
C GLN A 143 -3.47 -13.38 -19.49
N ASP A 144 -3.00 -14.58 -19.85
CA ASP A 144 -2.03 -15.37 -19.09
C ASP A 144 -0.72 -14.63 -18.76
N GLU A 145 -0.26 -13.76 -19.66
CA GLU A 145 0.94 -12.93 -19.46
C GLU A 145 0.69 -11.78 -18.48
N THR A 146 -0.52 -11.23 -18.45
CA THR A 146 -0.87 -10.10 -17.55
C THR A 146 -0.97 -10.52 -16.09
N LEU A 147 -1.23 -11.81 -15.82
CA LEU A 147 -1.31 -12.32 -14.46
C LEU A 147 0.07 -12.50 -13.82
N LEU A 148 1.10 -12.79 -14.63
CA LEU A 148 2.48 -12.90 -14.15
C LEU A 148 3.02 -11.55 -13.65
N ASP A 149 2.52 -10.46 -14.22
CA ASP A 149 2.83 -9.07 -13.84
C ASP A 149 1.82 -8.48 -12.86
N TYR A 150 0.92 -9.29 -12.30
CA TYR A 150 -0.08 -8.80 -11.36
C TYR A 150 0.58 -8.28 -10.08
N PHE A 151 0.38 -6.98 -9.81
CA PHE A 151 1.10 -6.24 -8.77
C PHE A 151 0.90 -6.77 -7.34
N ALA A 152 -0.16 -7.54 -7.07
CA ALA A 152 -0.42 -8.11 -5.75
C ALA A 152 0.18 -9.52 -5.58
N LEU A 153 0.79 -10.14 -6.60
CA LEU A 153 1.46 -11.44 -6.43
C LEU A 153 2.48 -11.46 -5.30
N PRO A 154 3.31 -10.42 -5.06
CA PRO A 154 4.25 -10.39 -3.94
C PRO A 154 3.55 -10.59 -2.60
N VAL A 155 2.44 -9.89 -2.35
CA VAL A 155 1.72 -10.00 -1.08
C VAL A 155 0.93 -11.30 -0.97
N VAL A 156 0.41 -11.84 -2.08
CA VAL A 156 -0.21 -13.18 -2.10
C VAL A 156 0.82 -14.23 -1.70
N LYS A 157 2.02 -14.17 -2.29
CA LYS A 157 3.15 -15.07 -1.99
C LYS A 157 3.52 -15.02 -0.51
N LEU A 158 3.74 -13.82 0.03
CA LEU A 158 4.06 -13.64 1.45
C LEU A 158 2.94 -14.11 2.39
N THR A 159 1.68 -13.89 2.01
CA THR A 159 0.52 -14.34 2.81
C THR A 159 0.46 -15.87 2.89
N LEU A 160 0.67 -16.56 1.76
CA LEU A 160 0.69 -18.01 1.73
C LEU A 160 1.92 -18.59 2.45
N GLU A 161 3.07 -17.92 2.40
CA GLU A 161 4.23 -18.29 3.22
C GLU A 161 3.93 -18.18 4.71
N TRP A 162 3.27 -17.11 5.14
CA TRP A 162 2.85 -16.94 6.53
C TRP A 162 1.83 -18.01 6.97
N VAL A 163 0.85 -18.34 6.11
CA VAL A 163 -0.08 -19.46 6.35
C VAL A 163 0.67 -20.78 6.49
N ARG A 164 1.70 -21.03 5.67
CA ARG A 164 2.54 -22.22 5.79
C ARG A 164 3.28 -22.31 7.14
N LEU A 165 3.68 -21.17 7.71
CA LEU A 165 4.30 -21.11 9.04
C LEU A 165 3.28 -21.28 10.17
N HIS A 166 2.01 -20.95 9.92
CA HIS A 166 0.93 -20.98 10.91
C HIS A 166 -0.32 -21.70 10.39
N PRO A 167 -0.23 -23.00 10.04
CA PRO A 167 -1.33 -23.74 9.39
C PRO A 167 -2.64 -23.72 10.19
N GLN A 168 -2.58 -23.59 11.51
CA GLN A 168 -3.76 -23.54 12.39
C GLN A 168 -4.71 -22.38 12.08
N VAL A 169 -4.23 -21.28 11.47
CA VAL A 169 -5.09 -20.13 11.12
C VAL A 169 -6.15 -20.50 10.08
N LEU A 170 -5.95 -21.58 9.33
CA LEU A 170 -6.91 -22.08 8.35
C LEU A 170 -8.20 -22.63 9.00
N LEU A 171 -8.14 -22.94 10.30
CA LEU A 171 -9.31 -23.35 11.09
C LEU A 171 -10.07 -22.16 11.68
N GLU A 172 -9.50 -20.96 11.63
CA GLU A 172 -10.12 -19.76 12.19
C GLU A 172 -11.23 -19.19 11.28
N GLU A 173 -12.14 -18.45 11.90
CA GLU A 173 -13.34 -17.90 11.26
C GLU A 173 -13.03 -17.04 10.02
N GLY A 174 -11.89 -16.33 10.04
CA GLY A 174 -11.42 -15.51 8.92
C GLY A 174 -11.27 -16.28 7.60
N PHE A 175 -10.71 -17.50 7.66
CA PHE A 175 -10.52 -18.36 6.49
C PHE A 175 -11.72 -19.25 6.21
N THR A 176 -12.37 -19.79 7.25
CA THR A 176 -13.50 -20.72 7.08
C THR A 176 -14.75 -20.04 6.51
N LYS A 177 -14.97 -18.75 6.78
CA LYS A 177 -16.08 -17.98 6.17
C LYS A 177 -15.83 -17.57 4.72
N ARG A 178 -14.58 -17.50 4.26
CA ARG A 178 -14.21 -16.96 2.94
C ARG A 178 -13.87 -18.07 1.95
N LEU A 179 -14.88 -18.87 1.62
CA LEU A 179 -14.74 -20.01 0.72
C LEU A 179 -14.22 -19.63 -0.68
N GLN A 180 -14.39 -18.37 -1.09
CA GLN A 180 -13.92 -17.86 -2.38
C GLN A 180 -12.39 -17.82 -2.52
N ILE A 181 -11.62 -17.84 -1.42
CA ILE A 181 -10.16 -17.82 -1.45
C ILE A 181 -9.63 -19.00 -2.28
N TRP A 182 -10.15 -20.21 -2.04
CA TRP A 182 -9.57 -21.44 -2.59
C TRP A 182 -9.84 -21.64 -4.08
N PRO A 183 -11.06 -21.42 -4.62
CA PRO A 183 -11.30 -21.43 -6.06
C PRO A 183 -10.48 -20.35 -6.79
N SER A 184 -10.35 -19.16 -6.20
CA SER A 184 -9.59 -18.05 -6.78
C SER A 184 -8.09 -18.36 -6.83
N LEU A 185 -7.56 -18.94 -5.75
CA LEU A 185 -6.17 -19.40 -5.70
C LEU A 185 -5.92 -20.53 -6.70
N SER A 186 -6.82 -21.52 -6.78
CA SER A 186 -6.69 -22.62 -7.74
C SER A 186 -6.63 -22.10 -9.19
N ARG A 187 -7.50 -21.14 -9.53
CA ARG A 187 -7.47 -20.45 -10.83
C ARG A 187 -6.14 -19.73 -11.06
N LEU A 188 -5.66 -18.96 -10.09
CA LEU A 188 -4.38 -18.26 -10.17
C LEU A 188 -3.23 -19.23 -10.45
N LEU A 189 -3.13 -20.32 -9.69
CA LEU A 189 -2.07 -21.33 -9.83
C LEU A 189 -2.10 -21.99 -11.21
N ASN A 190 -3.28 -22.38 -11.69
CA ASN A 190 -3.44 -23.00 -13.01
C ASN A 190 -3.00 -22.07 -14.15
N VAL A 191 -3.32 -20.77 -14.07
CA VAL A 191 -2.88 -19.78 -15.06
C VAL A 191 -1.36 -19.57 -14.98
N LEU A 192 -0.81 -19.37 -13.77
CA LEU A 192 0.63 -19.18 -13.59
C LEU A 192 1.45 -20.36 -14.13
N GLN A 193 0.96 -21.59 -13.95
CA GLN A 193 1.65 -22.77 -14.45
C GLN A 193 1.83 -22.77 -15.96
N ALA A 194 0.83 -22.29 -16.72
CA ALA A 194 0.94 -22.16 -18.17
C ALA A 194 2.07 -21.19 -18.57
N SER A 195 2.22 -20.09 -17.84
CA SER A 195 3.22 -19.04 -18.06
C SER A 195 4.65 -19.45 -17.64
N LEU A 196 4.81 -20.58 -16.95
CA LEU A 196 6.10 -21.07 -16.44
C LEU A 196 6.71 -22.22 -17.26
N LYS A 197 6.10 -22.58 -18.40
CA LYS A 197 6.66 -23.60 -19.30
C LYS A 197 8.11 -23.27 -19.68
N GLY A 198 9.01 -24.23 -19.45
CA GLY A 198 10.45 -24.09 -19.74
C GLY A 198 11.24 -23.25 -18.73
N PHE A 199 10.63 -22.75 -17.65
CA PHE A 199 11.34 -22.03 -16.60
C PHE A 199 11.98 -22.99 -15.57
N SER A 200 13.30 -22.95 -15.45
CA SER A 200 14.07 -23.79 -14.53
C SER A 200 14.19 -23.17 -13.14
N ALA A 201 13.09 -23.20 -12.37
CA ALA A 201 13.02 -22.59 -11.04
C ALA A 201 14.10 -23.08 -10.05
N GLN A 202 14.55 -24.34 -10.18
CA GLN A 202 15.55 -24.93 -9.29
C GLN A 202 16.89 -24.17 -9.29
N SER A 203 17.27 -23.59 -10.43
CA SER A 203 18.49 -22.78 -10.56
C SER A 203 18.45 -21.51 -9.70
N TYR A 204 17.26 -21.08 -9.30
CA TYR A 204 17.01 -19.84 -8.54
C TYR A 204 16.47 -20.10 -7.14
N ALA A 205 16.49 -21.36 -6.65
CA ALA A 205 15.87 -21.74 -5.38
C ALA A 205 16.31 -20.85 -4.20
N LYS A 206 17.58 -20.44 -4.17
CA LYS A 206 18.18 -19.61 -3.11
C LYS A 206 18.10 -18.10 -3.37
N VAL A 207 17.63 -17.65 -4.53
CA VAL A 207 17.61 -16.23 -4.89
C VAL A 207 16.43 -15.55 -4.19
N PRO A 208 16.63 -14.50 -3.39
CA PRO A 208 15.51 -13.77 -2.80
C PRO A 208 14.74 -12.99 -3.88
N LEU A 209 13.42 -12.89 -3.71
CA LEU A 209 12.63 -11.91 -4.45
C LEU A 209 12.74 -10.53 -3.79
N PRO A 210 12.37 -9.44 -4.48
CA PRO A 210 12.37 -8.10 -3.89
C PRO A 210 11.62 -8.03 -2.56
N GLU A 211 10.43 -8.63 -2.49
CA GLU A 211 9.62 -8.64 -1.27
C GLU A 211 10.23 -9.46 -0.11
N ASP A 212 11.06 -10.47 -0.41
CA ASP A 212 11.81 -11.22 0.60
C ASP A 212 12.93 -10.35 1.16
N SER A 213 13.62 -9.63 0.27
CA SER A 213 14.72 -8.72 0.62
C SER A 213 14.19 -7.58 1.49
N ASP A 214 13.04 -7.02 1.12
CA ASP A 214 12.36 -6.02 1.92
C ASP A 214 12.02 -6.54 3.32
N LEU A 215 11.63 -7.82 3.44
CA LEU A 215 11.25 -8.49 4.69
C LEU A 215 12.37 -9.28 5.39
N GLN A 216 13.62 -9.13 4.95
CA GLN A 216 14.77 -9.82 5.54
C GLN A 216 14.90 -9.51 7.05
N GLY A 217 15.05 -10.56 7.86
CA GLY A 217 15.18 -10.47 9.32
C GLY A 217 13.89 -10.13 10.06
N PHE A 218 12.75 -10.04 9.38
CA PHE A 218 11.45 -9.90 10.02
C PHE A 218 11.05 -11.21 10.71
N ILE A 219 10.98 -11.23 12.04
CA ILE A 219 10.77 -12.47 12.82
C ILE A 219 9.56 -13.29 12.33
N PRO A 220 8.37 -12.68 12.06
CA PRO A 220 7.20 -13.44 11.60
C PRO A 220 7.40 -14.25 10.31
N LEU A 221 8.44 -13.95 9.52
CA LEU A 221 8.77 -14.66 8.28
C LEU A 221 10.19 -15.24 8.26
N GLU A 222 10.95 -15.11 9.35
CA GLU A 222 12.36 -15.50 9.35
C GLU A 222 12.55 -16.97 8.96
N LYS A 223 11.65 -17.84 9.45
CA LYS A 223 11.66 -19.28 9.10
C LYS A 223 11.37 -19.52 7.61
N ALA A 224 10.55 -18.70 6.96
CA ALA A 224 10.27 -18.84 5.53
C ALA A 224 11.48 -18.48 4.66
N PHE A 225 12.37 -17.62 5.17
CA PHE A 225 13.52 -17.10 4.42
C PHE A 225 14.85 -17.79 4.73
N MET A 226 14.87 -18.84 5.56
CA MET A 226 16.11 -19.44 6.06
C MET A 226 17.03 -20.00 4.96
N ASP A 227 16.45 -20.46 3.86
CA ASP A 227 17.19 -21.08 2.74
C ASP A 227 17.62 -20.08 1.67
N LEU A 228 17.26 -18.80 1.81
CA LEU A 228 17.57 -17.75 0.86
C LEU A 228 18.96 -17.17 1.09
N ASN A 229 19.67 -16.89 -0.01
CA ASN A 229 20.92 -16.16 0.01
C ASN A 229 20.72 -14.72 -0.45
N PHE A 230 20.61 -13.81 0.51
CA PHE A 230 20.39 -12.38 0.28
C PHE A 230 21.56 -11.63 -0.38
N SER A 231 22.68 -12.29 -0.66
CA SER A 231 23.74 -11.73 -1.49
C SER A 231 23.49 -11.87 -2.99
N LEU A 232 22.51 -12.67 -3.40
CA LEU A 232 22.16 -12.90 -4.81
C LEU A 232 21.12 -11.88 -5.28
N GLN A 233 21.21 -11.45 -6.55
CA GLN A 233 20.23 -10.58 -7.19
C GLN A 233 19.96 -11.06 -8.61
N GLU A 234 18.71 -10.90 -9.07
CA GLU A 234 18.25 -11.28 -10.40
C GLU A 234 17.42 -10.17 -11.03
N GLY A 235 17.27 -10.21 -12.36
CA GLY A 235 16.45 -9.26 -13.11
C GLY A 235 14.94 -9.40 -12.87
N SER A 236 14.18 -8.36 -13.23
CA SER A 236 12.73 -8.26 -13.02
C SER A 236 11.91 -9.38 -13.67
N VAL A 237 12.20 -9.74 -14.93
CA VAL A 237 11.46 -10.80 -15.67
C VAL A 237 11.67 -12.17 -15.02
N THR A 238 12.89 -12.48 -14.62
CA THR A 238 13.23 -13.70 -13.87
C THR A 238 12.51 -13.73 -12.52
N SER A 239 12.37 -12.57 -11.86
CA SER A 239 11.68 -12.45 -10.57
C SER A 239 10.18 -12.78 -10.67
N ASN A 240 9.48 -12.35 -11.72
CA ASN A 240 8.05 -12.65 -11.86
C ASN A 240 7.80 -14.15 -12.12
N LYS A 241 8.63 -14.79 -12.96
CA LYS A 241 8.58 -16.24 -13.15
C LYS A 241 8.95 -17.01 -11.89
N LEU A 242 10.00 -16.58 -11.17
CA LEU A 242 10.38 -17.19 -9.89
C LEU A 242 9.27 -17.06 -8.84
N ARG A 243 8.58 -15.91 -8.78
CA ARG A 243 7.42 -15.72 -7.91
C ARG A 243 6.28 -16.66 -8.25
N GLY A 244 5.96 -16.80 -9.54
CA GLY A 244 4.98 -17.79 -10.00
C GLY A 244 5.34 -19.21 -9.56
N ALA A 245 6.61 -19.60 -9.74
CA ALA A 245 7.08 -20.92 -9.34
C ALA A 245 6.99 -21.16 -7.82
N ARG A 246 7.26 -20.15 -7.00
CA ARG A 246 7.09 -20.23 -5.53
C ARG A 246 5.62 -20.31 -5.11
N LEU A 247 4.74 -19.62 -5.81
CA LEU A 247 3.29 -19.75 -5.60
C LEU A 247 2.81 -21.17 -5.92
N LEU A 248 3.30 -21.80 -6.99
CA LEU A 248 3.01 -23.21 -7.29
C LEU A 248 3.46 -24.15 -6.16
N GLN A 249 4.69 -23.97 -5.66
CA GLN A 249 5.20 -24.75 -4.52
C GLN A 249 4.34 -24.60 -3.26
N LEU A 250 3.85 -23.38 -2.98
CA LEU A 250 2.91 -23.12 -1.88
C LEU A 250 1.54 -23.77 -2.12
N GLY A 251 1.07 -23.76 -3.37
CA GLY A 251 -0.14 -24.47 -3.79
C GLY A 251 -0.03 -25.99 -3.58
N ASP A 252 1.08 -26.59 -3.98
CA ASP A 252 1.37 -28.01 -3.76
C ASP A 252 1.42 -28.35 -2.27
N TRP A 253 2.08 -27.50 -1.47
CA TRP A 253 2.11 -27.65 -0.02
C TRP A 253 0.70 -27.60 0.58
N LEU A 254 -0.14 -26.65 0.16
CA LEU A 254 -1.54 -26.57 0.61
C LEU A 254 -2.34 -27.81 0.22
N ALA A 255 -2.17 -28.33 -1.01
CA ALA A 255 -2.86 -29.53 -1.46
C ALA A 255 -2.48 -30.78 -0.64
N GLN A 256 -1.23 -30.85 -0.19
CA GLN A 256 -0.74 -31.96 0.64
C GLN A 256 -1.16 -31.84 2.11
N ASN A 257 -1.17 -30.64 2.68
CA ASN A 257 -1.39 -30.42 4.12
C ASN A 257 -2.85 -30.08 4.46
N THR A 258 -3.61 -29.54 3.51
CA THR A 258 -5.02 -29.16 3.66
C THR A 258 -5.85 -29.62 2.46
N PRO A 259 -5.94 -30.94 2.22
CA PRO A 259 -6.63 -31.49 1.06
C PRO A 259 -8.13 -31.16 1.03
N ASN A 260 -8.71 -30.80 2.18
CA ASN A 260 -10.09 -30.35 2.31
C ASN A 260 -10.34 -28.93 1.77
N LEU A 261 -9.30 -28.17 1.42
CA LEU A 261 -9.41 -26.82 0.86
C LEU A 261 -9.04 -26.80 -0.63
N ILE A 262 -7.90 -27.39 -0.97
CA ILE A 262 -7.37 -27.48 -2.35
C ILE A 262 -6.81 -28.89 -2.57
N THR A 263 -6.94 -29.39 -3.80
CA THR A 263 -6.24 -30.58 -4.28
C THR A 263 -5.43 -30.29 -5.52
N SER A 264 -4.38 -31.07 -5.74
CA SER A 264 -3.55 -31.05 -6.94
C SER A 264 -3.62 -32.44 -7.59
N LYS A 265 -4.02 -32.51 -8.86
CA LYS A 265 -4.08 -33.77 -9.64
C LYS A 265 -3.25 -33.65 -10.90
N MET A 266 -2.53 -34.71 -11.25
CA MET A 266 -1.80 -34.76 -12.51
C MET A 266 -2.76 -35.12 -13.65
N ASN A 267 -2.85 -34.27 -14.67
CA ASN A 267 -3.66 -34.48 -15.87
C ASN A 267 -2.81 -34.19 -17.11
N ASN A 268 -2.56 -35.19 -17.95
CA ASN A 268 -1.78 -35.05 -19.18
C ASN A 268 -0.44 -34.30 -18.99
N GLU A 269 0.34 -34.70 -17.97
CA GLU A 269 1.62 -34.10 -17.60
C GLU A 269 1.55 -32.68 -16.98
N VAL A 270 0.34 -32.19 -16.69
CA VAL A 270 0.09 -30.87 -16.12
C VAL A 270 -0.60 -31.04 -14.76
N VAL A 271 -0.09 -30.37 -13.72
CA VAL A 271 -0.75 -30.37 -12.41
C VAL A 271 -1.95 -29.43 -12.45
N VAL A 272 -3.12 -29.91 -12.06
CA VAL A 272 -4.34 -29.11 -11.99
C VAL A 272 -4.73 -28.92 -10.54
N PHE A 273 -4.84 -27.66 -10.12
CA PHE A 273 -5.34 -27.28 -8.81
C PHE A 273 -6.85 -27.13 -8.83
N GLU A 274 -7.53 -27.76 -7.87
CA GLU A 274 -8.98 -27.73 -7.71
C GLU A 274 -9.35 -27.48 -6.24
N ALA A 275 -10.24 -26.51 -5.98
CA ALA A 275 -10.76 -26.28 -4.64
C ALA A 275 -11.80 -27.33 -4.24
N ILE A 276 -11.72 -27.83 -3.00
CA ILE A 276 -12.76 -28.67 -2.39
C ILE A 276 -13.62 -27.77 -1.49
N CYS A 277 -14.42 -26.89 -2.07
CA CYS A 277 -15.52 -26.28 -1.34
C CYS A 277 -16.81 -26.91 -1.83
N GLY A 278 -17.64 -27.41 -0.89
CA GLY A 278 -18.97 -27.91 -1.20
C GLY A 278 -19.73 -26.83 -1.96
N THR A 279 -20.12 -27.14 -3.21
CA THR A 279 -20.49 -26.18 -4.26
C THR A 279 -19.35 -25.24 -4.66
N GLN A 280 -18.91 -25.28 -5.92
CA GLN A 280 -18.00 -24.30 -6.52
C GLN A 280 -18.62 -22.90 -6.37
N VAL A 281 -18.23 -22.17 -5.33
CA VAL A 281 -18.62 -20.77 -5.15
C VAL A 281 -17.72 -19.98 -6.11
N LEU A 282 -18.26 -19.68 -7.29
CA LEU A 282 -17.71 -18.61 -8.10
C LEU A 282 -18.13 -17.27 -7.48
N PRO A 283 -17.33 -16.20 -7.64
CA PRO A 283 -17.80 -14.88 -7.28
C PRO A 283 -19.07 -14.59 -8.08
N SER A 284 -20.01 -13.85 -7.51
CA SER A 284 -21.26 -13.53 -8.22
C SER A 284 -20.94 -12.85 -9.57
N SER A 285 -21.72 -13.15 -10.60
CA SER A 285 -21.55 -12.51 -11.91
C SER A 285 -21.64 -10.98 -11.82
N GLU A 286 -22.41 -10.47 -10.87
CA GLU A 286 -22.50 -9.05 -10.53
C GLU A 286 -21.17 -8.50 -10.01
N LEU A 287 -20.56 -9.16 -9.02
CA LEU A 287 -19.26 -8.76 -8.47
C LEU A 287 -18.16 -8.79 -9.54
N ILE A 288 -18.16 -9.81 -10.41
CA ILE A 288 -17.20 -9.88 -11.52
C ILE A 288 -17.40 -8.68 -12.46
N ARG A 289 -18.65 -8.35 -12.82
CA ARG A 289 -18.95 -7.19 -13.66
C ARG A 289 -18.50 -5.88 -13.01
N GLU A 290 -18.80 -5.67 -11.72
CA GLU A 290 -18.35 -4.49 -10.97
C GLU A 290 -16.80 -4.38 -10.97
N LEU A 291 -16.10 -5.49 -10.76
CA LEU A 291 -14.63 -5.52 -10.82
C LEU A 291 -14.10 -5.19 -12.22
N GLU A 292 -14.74 -5.68 -13.28
CA GLU A 292 -14.40 -5.34 -14.66
C GLU A 292 -14.59 -3.84 -14.92
N GLU A 293 -15.73 -3.27 -14.50
CA GLU A 293 -16.02 -1.83 -14.64
C GLU A 293 -15.00 -0.96 -13.89
N LEU A 294 -14.66 -1.32 -12.65
CA LEU A 294 -13.66 -0.61 -11.86
C LEU A 294 -12.26 -0.68 -12.48
N SER A 295 -11.91 -1.81 -13.09
CA SER A 295 -10.61 -2.02 -13.74
C SER A 295 -10.49 -1.23 -15.06
N LEU A 296 -11.58 -1.11 -15.82
CA LEU A 296 -11.62 -0.39 -17.10
C LEU A 296 -11.59 1.14 -16.92
N ASN A 297 -12.12 1.66 -15.80
CA ASN A 297 -12.14 3.10 -15.50
C ASN A 297 -10.77 3.68 -15.10
N LYS A 298 -9.69 2.89 -15.15
CA LYS A 298 -8.30 3.30 -14.87
C LYS A 298 -7.77 4.42 -15.79
N VAL A 299 -8.44 4.72 -16.90
CA VAL A 299 -7.95 5.63 -17.96
C VAL A 299 -8.00 7.13 -17.59
N SER A 300 -8.58 7.53 -16.45
CA SER A 300 -8.82 8.96 -16.14
C SER A 300 -7.97 9.56 -15.01
N SER A 301 -6.94 8.87 -14.50
CA SER A 301 -6.08 9.43 -13.44
C SER A 301 -4.61 9.05 -13.64
N PRO A 302 -3.65 9.99 -13.41
CA PRO A 302 -2.24 9.73 -13.66
C PRO A 302 -1.76 8.61 -12.73
N SER A 303 -1.40 7.47 -13.32
CA SER A 303 -0.74 6.37 -12.60
C SER A 303 0.63 6.84 -12.08
N PRO A 304 1.04 6.48 -10.85
CA PRO A 304 2.41 6.69 -10.41
C PRO A 304 3.31 5.75 -11.22
N THR A 305 4.25 6.33 -11.95
CA THR A 305 5.24 5.60 -12.74
C THR A 305 6.18 4.79 -11.83
N PRO A 306 6.64 3.60 -12.26
CA PRO A 306 7.71 2.89 -11.56
C PRO A 306 9.02 3.63 -11.83
N SER A 307 9.59 4.28 -10.81
CA SER A 307 10.92 4.89 -10.93
C SER A 307 11.99 3.84 -10.66
N GLU A 308 12.68 3.41 -11.71
CA GLU A 308 14.03 2.88 -11.63
C GLU A 308 15.01 4.03 -11.38
N THR A 309 16.02 3.79 -10.53
CA THR A 309 17.16 4.66 -10.19
C THR A 309 16.90 5.97 -9.44
N ALA A 310 17.42 6.01 -8.20
CA ALA A 310 17.56 7.21 -7.38
C ALA A 310 18.62 8.16 -7.95
N SER A 311 18.21 9.38 -8.30
CA SER A 311 19.12 10.52 -8.47
C SER A 311 18.46 11.75 -7.85
N SER A 312 19.11 12.32 -6.85
CA SER A 312 18.57 13.39 -6.02
C SER A 312 19.05 14.76 -6.50
N ARG A 313 18.11 15.69 -6.70
CA ARG A 313 18.39 17.12 -6.69
C ARG A 313 17.24 17.86 -6.00
N ALA A 314 17.56 18.49 -4.88
CA ALA A 314 16.65 19.25 -4.04
C ALA A 314 16.29 20.61 -4.66
N SER A 315 15.05 21.05 -4.41
CA SER A 315 14.64 22.45 -4.56
C SER A 315 13.81 22.85 -3.34
N ASN A 316 14.22 23.97 -2.72
CA ASN A 316 13.61 24.60 -1.55
C ASN A 316 12.42 25.46 -1.97
N THR A 317 11.32 25.46 -1.21
CA THR A 317 10.48 26.66 -0.96
C THR A 317 9.58 26.48 0.28
N THR A 318 9.42 27.59 1.00
CA THR A 318 8.78 27.89 2.30
C THR A 318 7.26 27.66 2.35
N PRO A 319 6.64 27.39 3.52
CA PRO A 319 5.18 27.27 3.65
C PRO A 319 4.52 28.57 4.18
N GLU A 320 3.30 28.85 3.69
CA GLU A 320 2.35 29.84 4.24
C GLU A 320 1.02 29.14 4.63
N PRO A 321 0.16 29.76 5.47
CA PRO A 321 -0.56 29.00 6.50
C PRO A 321 -2.10 28.90 6.34
N LEU A 322 -2.67 27.95 7.12
CA LEU A 322 -4.04 27.83 7.66
C LEU A 322 -5.10 27.02 6.88
N SER A 323 -5.60 25.92 7.47
CA SER A 323 -6.95 25.83 8.08
C SER A 323 -7.37 24.40 8.49
N LEU A 324 -8.06 24.29 9.65
CA LEU A 324 -8.81 23.15 10.23
C LEU A 324 -8.11 21.77 10.25
N HIS A 325 -7.35 21.53 11.32
CA HIS A 325 -6.52 20.34 11.50
C HIS A 325 -7.29 19.11 12.02
N ASN A 326 -7.34 18.06 11.22
CA ASN A 326 -7.48 16.70 11.74
C ASN A 326 -6.06 16.11 11.92
N PRO A 327 -5.58 15.84 13.15
CA PRO A 327 -4.18 15.45 13.40
C PRO A 327 -3.78 14.12 12.74
N SER A 328 -4.74 13.32 12.29
CA SER A 328 -4.48 12.05 11.59
C SER A 328 -4.09 12.22 10.11
N ILE A 329 -4.56 13.30 9.45
CA ILE A 329 -4.15 13.61 8.07
C ILE A 329 -2.67 13.99 8.04
N ASP A 330 -2.21 14.66 9.10
CA ASP A 330 -0.82 15.05 9.28
C ASP A 330 0.13 13.87 9.47
N ILE A 331 -0.34 12.78 10.09
CA ILE A 331 0.48 11.56 10.24
C ILE A 331 0.67 10.90 8.88
N LEU A 332 -0.36 10.86 8.03
CA LEU A 332 -0.24 10.29 6.69
C LEU A 332 0.66 11.17 5.79
N SER A 333 0.53 12.49 5.86
CA SER A 333 1.39 13.42 5.10
C SER A 333 2.85 13.44 5.61
N THR A 334 3.06 13.29 6.93
CA THR A 334 4.42 13.12 7.50
C THR A 334 5.02 11.75 7.19
N LEU A 335 4.22 10.69 7.11
CA LEU A 335 4.68 9.37 6.67
C LEU A 335 5.05 9.37 5.17
N ASP A 336 4.32 10.09 4.32
CA ASP A 336 4.67 10.25 2.91
C ASP A 336 5.95 11.09 2.73
N THR A 337 6.19 12.12 3.54
CA THR A 337 7.46 12.87 3.51
C THR A 337 8.64 12.11 4.12
N VAL A 338 8.40 11.19 5.06
CA VAL A 338 9.43 10.27 5.60
C VAL A 338 9.80 9.18 4.58
N GLN A 339 8.89 8.79 3.66
CA GLN A 339 9.20 7.87 2.56
C GLN A 339 10.32 8.41 1.64
N GLU A 340 10.43 9.73 1.47
CA GLU A 340 11.49 10.36 0.65
C GLU A 340 12.83 10.52 1.38
N LYS A 341 12.83 10.53 2.72
CA LYS A 341 14.04 10.77 3.54
C LYS A 341 14.37 9.57 4.40
N ARG A 342 14.89 8.49 3.81
CA ARG A 342 15.38 7.35 4.59
C ARG A 342 16.77 7.63 5.20
N ALA A 343 16.74 7.73 6.52
CA ALA A 343 17.72 7.26 7.52
C ALA A 343 19.21 7.65 7.40
N GLY A 344 19.62 8.58 8.26
CA GLY A 344 21.01 8.80 8.65
C GLY A 344 21.09 9.46 10.03
N ILE A 345 20.82 8.69 11.10
CA ILE A 345 21.02 9.16 12.48
C ILE A 345 21.95 8.17 13.17
N LEU A 346 23.25 8.38 12.98
CA LEU A 346 24.32 8.02 13.91
C LEU A 346 25.48 8.98 13.63
N LYS A 347 25.52 10.11 14.36
CA LYS A 347 26.75 10.91 14.48
C LYS A 347 27.55 10.31 15.63
N PRO A 348 28.81 9.87 15.43
CA PRO A 348 29.70 9.56 16.53
C PRO A 348 30.07 10.87 17.22
N GLN A 349 29.80 10.95 18.52
CA GLN A 349 30.29 12.01 19.39
C GLN A 349 31.75 11.69 19.71
N MET A 350 32.69 12.43 19.11
CA MET A 350 34.12 12.33 19.44
C MET A 350 34.40 13.12 20.72
N LEU A 351 35.06 12.43 21.66
CA LEU A 351 35.66 13.02 22.85
C LEU A 351 36.78 13.98 22.44
N THR A 352 36.79 15.14 23.06
CA THR A 352 37.86 16.13 22.99
C THR A 352 39.07 15.66 23.80
N SER A 353 40.23 15.52 23.17
CA SER A 353 41.53 15.58 23.84
C SER A 353 42.54 16.15 22.87
N ASP A 354 43.19 17.21 23.32
CA ASP A 354 44.23 17.97 22.64
C ASP A 354 45.57 17.20 22.67
N ASP A 355 46.39 17.42 21.63
CA ASP A 355 47.84 17.64 21.68
C ASP A 355 48.67 16.94 20.57
N GLY A 356 49.52 17.73 19.91
CA GLY A 356 50.87 17.31 19.53
C GLY A 356 51.17 16.63 18.18
N SER A 357 51.66 17.45 17.23
CA SER A 357 52.80 17.19 16.32
C SER A 357 52.63 16.44 14.97
N ASN A 358 52.67 17.25 13.90
CA ASN A 358 53.62 17.24 12.77
C ASN A 358 53.86 15.99 11.86
N VAL A 359 53.67 16.23 10.55
CA VAL A 359 54.51 15.82 9.37
C VAL A 359 53.91 14.84 8.33
N ASN A 360 53.82 15.38 7.09
CA ASN A 360 53.91 14.79 5.75
C ASN A 360 52.71 14.18 5.00
N ARG A 361 52.13 15.03 4.14
CA ARG A 361 52.02 14.93 2.66
C ARG A 361 51.53 13.61 2.05
N THR A 362 50.30 13.65 1.52
CA THR A 362 49.99 13.04 0.21
C THR A 362 49.10 13.98 -0.61
N ARG A 363 49.55 14.28 -1.82
CA ARG A 363 49.00 15.25 -2.77
C ARG A 363 47.54 14.92 -3.14
N SER A 364 46.67 15.92 -3.03
CA SER A 364 45.34 15.90 -3.61
C SER A 364 45.43 15.80 -5.14
N ARG A 365 44.85 14.74 -5.71
CA ARG A 365 44.57 14.67 -7.15
C ARG A 365 43.45 15.68 -7.45
N GLN A 366 43.84 16.88 -7.87
CA GLN A 366 42.92 17.88 -8.40
C GLN A 366 42.28 17.37 -9.70
N ASN A 367 40.95 17.32 -9.72
CA ASN A 367 40.16 17.02 -10.91
C ASN A 367 40.28 18.18 -11.92
N VAL A 368 41.24 18.06 -12.85
CA VAL A 368 41.49 19.01 -13.96
C VAL A 368 40.23 19.23 -14.82
N ALA A 369 39.31 18.26 -14.86
CA ALA A 369 38.04 18.36 -15.57
C ALA A 369 37.08 19.42 -14.99
N LEU A 370 37.12 19.68 -13.67
CA LEU A 370 36.19 20.61 -13.04
C LEU A 370 36.61 22.08 -13.26
N GLN A 371 37.91 22.35 -13.27
CA GLN A 371 38.45 23.69 -13.60
C GLN A 371 38.30 24.02 -15.09
N ALA A 372 38.36 23.01 -15.98
CA ALA A 372 38.05 23.20 -17.39
C ALA A 372 36.57 23.53 -17.64
N ILE A 373 35.65 22.94 -16.87
CA ILE A 373 34.21 23.21 -16.97
C ILE A 373 33.86 24.60 -16.38
N LEU A 374 34.46 24.97 -15.24
CA LEU A 374 34.27 26.29 -14.63
C LEU A 374 34.83 27.46 -15.47
N ARG A 375 35.94 27.25 -16.20
CA ARG A 375 36.44 28.23 -17.18
C ARG A 375 35.53 28.33 -18.41
N ARG A 376 34.98 27.20 -18.89
CA ARG A 376 34.06 27.18 -20.04
C ARG A 376 32.70 27.81 -19.73
N SER A 377 32.24 27.74 -18.49
CA SER A 377 30.99 28.41 -18.06
C SER A 377 31.14 29.91 -17.83
N GLN A 378 32.35 30.41 -17.54
CA GLN A 378 32.60 31.85 -17.42
C GLN A 378 32.87 32.55 -18.78
N GLU A 379 33.33 31.84 -19.81
CA GLU A 379 33.61 32.42 -21.14
C GLU A 379 32.39 32.47 -22.08
N GLN A 380 31.26 31.85 -21.74
CA GLN A 380 30.02 31.91 -22.52
C GLN A 380 28.99 32.97 -22.06
N GLU A 381 29.24 33.67 -20.95
CA GLU A 381 28.39 34.80 -20.53
C GLU A 381 28.78 36.16 -21.18
N THR A 382 29.82 36.21 -22.00
CA THR A 382 30.22 37.43 -22.73
C THR A 382 30.15 37.22 -24.24
N LYS A 383 28.93 37.13 -24.78
CA LYS A 383 28.60 37.46 -26.19
C LYS A 383 27.07 37.65 -26.31
N GLN A 384 26.63 38.76 -25.72
CA GLN A 384 25.29 39.30 -25.91
C GLN A 384 25.16 39.78 -27.37
N VAL A 385 24.26 39.17 -28.16
CA VAL A 385 23.85 39.71 -29.45
C VAL A 385 22.59 40.55 -29.20
N THR A 386 22.72 41.86 -29.31
CA THR A 386 21.62 42.82 -29.25
C THR A 386 20.71 42.69 -30.46
N PHE A 387 19.45 42.30 -30.24
CA PHE A 387 18.36 42.63 -31.16
C PHE A 387 17.52 43.75 -30.55
N LYS A 388 17.49 44.90 -31.23
CA LYS A 388 16.59 46.01 -30.92
C LYS A 388 15.25 45.76 -31.62
N THR A 389 14.17 45.76 -30.86
CA THR A 389 12.79 45.97 -31.35
C THR A 389 11.99 46.74 -30.29
N PRO A 390 10.99 47.54 -30.71
CA PRO A 390 10.69 48.85 -30.12
C PRO A 390 9.65 48.81 -28.99
N SER A 391 9.70 49.84 -28.15
CA SER A 391 8.81 50.07 -27.00
C SER A 391 7.33 50.19 -27.36
N PRO A 392 6.41 49.71 -26.50
CA PRO A 392 4.97 49.84 -26.70
C PRO A 392 4.47 51.28 -26.39
N PRO A 393 3.41 51.76 -27.08
CA PRO A 393 2.83 53.07 -26.87
C PRO A 393 1.92 53.15 -25.61
N PRO A 394 1.69 54.37 -25.07
CA PRO A 394 0.86 54.61 -23.88
C PRO A 394 -0.65 54.44 -24.14
N PRO A 395 -1.47 54.25 -23.07
CA PRO A 395 -2.88 53.91 -23.20
C PRO A 395 -3.75 55.11 -23.60
N ALA A 396 -4.69 54.87 -24.50
CA ALA A 396 -5.76 55.79 -24.92
C ALA A 396 -7.14 55.10 -24.77
N PRO A 397 -8.24 55.86 -24.67
CA PRO A 397 -9.34 55.58 -23.74
C PRO A 397 -10.37 54.52 -24.17
N LEU A 398 -11.05 53.99 -23.14
CA LEU A 398 -12.15 53.03 -23.18
C LEU A 398 -13.27 53.46 -24.15
N ILE A 399 -13.50 52.64 -25.17
CA ILE A 399 -14.69 52.69 -26.02
C ILE A 399 -15.69 51.67 -25.46
N ALA A 400 -16.89 52.14 -25.14
CA ALA A 400 -17.98 51.35 -24.58
C ALA A 400 -18.55 50.31 -25.58
N PRO A 401 -19.07 49.17 -25.11
CA PRO A 401 -19.72 48.19 -25.97
C PRO A 401 -21.05 48.70 -26.56
N PRO A 402 -21.49 48.17 -27.72
CA PRO A 402 -22.69 48.62 -28.43
C PRO A 402 -23.99 48.22 -27.72
N ASN A 403 -25.02 49.06 -27.87
CA ASN A 403 -26.35 48.89 -27.29
C ASN A 403 -27.10 47.66 -27.85
N PRO A 404 -27.93 46.99 -27.02
CA PRO A 404 -28.85 45.94 -27.46
C PRO A 404 -30.05 46.51 -28.26
N PRO A 405 -30.76 45.67 -29.04
CA PRO A 405 -31.85 46.11 -29.92
C PRO A 405 -33.03 46.70 -29.15
N ALA A 406 -33.60 47.75 -29.72
CA ALA A 406 -34.84 48.36 -29.27
C ALA A 406 -36.02 47.45 -29.62
N ASP A 407 -36.69 46.89 -28.62
CA ASP A 407 -38.14 46.65 -28.58
C ASP A 407 -38.52 45.91 -27.29
N TRP A 408 -38.82 46.68 -26.25
CA TRP A 408 -39.88 46.39 -25.25
C TRP A 408 -40.07 47.60 -24.33
N ARG A 409 -40.27 48.79 -24.91
CA ARG A 409 -40.88 49.90 -24.16
C ARG A 409 -42.35 49.55 -23.90
N ASN A 410 -42.68 49.28 -22.64
CA ASN A 410 -43.87 49.74 -21.91
C ASN A 410 -44.35 48.67 -20.92
N ASN A 411 -44.04 48.85 -19.64
CA ASN A 411 -45.06 49.32 -18.70
C ASN A 411 -44.43 49.61 -17.33
N ASN A 412 -44.60 50.86 -16.91
CA ASN A 412 -44.56 51.30 -15.52
C ASN A 412 -45.44 50.39 -14.66
N ILE A 413 -44.99 50.07 -13.44
CA ILE A 413 -45.71 50.36 -12.19
C ILE A 413 -44.81 49.98 -10.99
N ASN A 414 -44.59 50.99 -10.14
CA ASN A 414 -44.09 50.90 -8.76
C ASN A 414 -44.90 49.90 -7.92
N THR A 415 -44.23 49.04 -7.13
CA THR A 415 -44.44 48.84 -5.67
C THR A 415 -43.74 47.56 -5.17
N PRO A 416 -43.22 47.53 -3.92
CA PRO A 416 -42.55 46.36 -3.36
C PRO A 416 -43.58 45.40 -2.72
N ARG A 417 -43.63 44.14 -3.16
CA ARG A 417 -44.33 43.06 -2.44
C ARG A 417 -43.34 42.12 -1.79
N GLN A 418 -43.36 42.12 -0.46
CA GLN A 418 -42.85 41.05 0.39
C GLN A 418 -43.60 39.74 0.04
N LEU A 419 -42.85 38.66 -0.14
CA LEU A 419 -43.40 37.29 -0.20
C LEU A 419 -42.96 36.54 1.07
N PRO A 420 -43.88 35.83 1.76
CA PRO A 420 -43.58 35.11 3.00
C PRO A 420 -42.89 33.76 2.75
N PRO A 421 -42.23 33.18 3.76
CA PRO A 421 -41.55 31.88 3.65
C PRO A 421 -42.54 30.70 3.57
N PRO A 422 -42.12 29.55 3.01
CA PRO A 422 -42.97 28.40 2.77
C PRO A 422 -43.31 27.63 4.07
N VAL A 423 -44.56 27.16 4.15
CA VAL A 423 -45.12 26.35 5.24
C VAL A 423 -44.87 24.87 4.94
N PHE A 424 -44.15 24.17 5.83
CA PHE A 424 -44.07 22.70 5.83
C PHE A 424 -45.08 22.12 6.83
N PRO A 425 -45.98 21.21 6.42
CA PRO A 425 -46.87 20.52 7.35
C PRO A 425 -46.21 19.25 7.87
N PHE A 426 -45.81 19.24 9.14
CA PHE A 426 -45.62 18.00 9.90
C PHE A 426 -46.89 17.72 10.72
N PRO A 427 -47.47 16.51 10.69
CA PRO A 427 -48.47 16.12 11.68
C PRO A 427 -47.80 15.79 13.03
N PRO A 428 -48.45 16.06 14.17
CA PRO A 428 -47.92 15.73 15.49
C PRO A 428 -48.00 14.23 15.80
N PRO A 429 -47.20 13.72 16.75
CA PRO A 429 -47.24 12.33 17.16
C PRO A 429 -48.50 12.03 17.99
N THR A 430 -49.10 10.87 17.73
CA THR A 430 -50.12 10.25 18.59
C THR A 430 -49.48 9.71 19.87
N ILE A 431 -50.15 9.99 20.99
CA ILE A 431 -49.86 9.51 22.36
C ILE A 431 -50.00 7.99 22.44
#